data_AF-A0A941RS66-F1
#
_entry.id   AF-A0A941RS66-F1
#
_cell.length_a   1.000
_cell.length_b   1.000
_cell.length_c   1.000
_cell.angle_alpha   90.00
_cell.angle_beta   90.00
_cell.angle_gamma   90.00
#
_symmetry.space_group_name_H-M   'P 1'
#
loop_
_entity.id
_entity.type
_entity.pdbx_description
1 polymer ?
#
loop_
_entity_poly.entity_id
_entity_poly.type
_entity_poly.pdbx_seq_one_letter_code
_entity_poly.pdbx_strand_id
1 'polypeptide(L)'
;MTSDLFYYDKYGLYGRRVYAQGSDPAGNRYRIENWVDKRAYPSVDDLDINGWRWEFVRRSTSYRQYWEAAHEPDAEIMFEVTGCSSPGIKEYFDLIDLIDPRLSAKQMGDGIKWTRKNLLYFIDQDPSEDEIDEISVAELYYNDLHSVDYKEKFAEPGVLMATIDARQPLKPQFAAIERFIANDLAEKSWDRNRAEMRLRNLNYPIYLRLLDARDTESPLTPSWREIAEQLSLERPSAYSIDEVRRLHRQARETQQNFLAQRPQTDLTPLLDKRFL
;
A
#
# COMPACT_ATOMS: atom_id res chain seq x y z
N MET A 1 -1.79 36.18 26.30
CA MET A 1 -0.47 35.93 25.67
C MET A 1 -0.01 34.56 26.12
N THR A 2 -0.36 33.52 25.37
CA THR A 2 0.12 32.16 25.59
C THR A 2 1.38 32.00 24.74
N SER A 3 2.49 31.70 25.39
CA SER A 3 3.77 31.41 24.74
C SER A 3 3.71 30.05 24.07
N ASP A 4 3.80 30.04 22.74
CA ASP A 4 3.95 28.80 21.96
C ASP A 4 5.38 28.28 22.12
N LEU A 5 5.53 27.11 22.75
CA LEU A 5 6.78 26.35 22.73
C LEU A 5 6.80 25.45 21.50
N PHE A 6 7.75 25.68 20.60
CA PHE A 6 8.04 24.81 19.47
C PHE A 6 9.08 23.77 19.89
N TYR A 7 8.72 22.48 19.80
CA TYR A 7 9.70 21.39 19.84
C TYR A 7 10.07 21.01 18.41
N TYR A 8 11.36 21.07 18.11
CA TYR A 8 11.94 20.57 16.86
C TYR A 8 12.62 19.23 17.15
N ASP A 9 12.21 18.18 16.45
CA ASP A 9 12.97 16.94 16.30
C ASP A 9 13.43 16.81 14.82
N LYS A 10 14.55 16.11 14.64
CA LYS A 10 15.39 15.86 13.47
C LYS A 10 14.66 15.36 12.21
N TYR A 11 13.36 15.07 12.27
CA TYR A 11 12.59 14.47 11.17
C TYR A 11 11.63 15.39 10.43
N GLY A 12 11.56 16.69 10.74
CA GLY A 12 10.90 17.68 9.88
C GLY A 12 9.37 17.52 9.76
N LEU A 13 8.63 18.47 10.35
CA LEU A 13 7.19 18.69 10.15
C LEU A 13 6.28 17.46 10.35
N TYR A 14 6.13 17.02 11.60
CA TYR A 14 4.83 16.45 11.99
C TYR A 14 3.88 17.60 12.27
N GLY A 15 2.81 17.65 11.48
CA GLY A 15 1.76 18.64 11.58
C GLY A 15 1.33 18.84 13.02
N ARG A 16 1.27 20.11 13.43
CA ARG A 16 0.50 20.59 14.57
C ARG A 16 -0.76 19.73 14.70
N ARG A 17 -1.05 19.19 15.90
CA ARG A 17 -2.39 18.70 16.26
C ARG A 17 -3.35 19.90 16.20
N VAL A 18 -3.66 20.34 14.99
CA VAL A 18 -4.79 21.21 14.72
C VAL A 18 -5.96 20.24 14.74
N TYR A 19 -6.45 19.93 15.95
CA TYR A 19 -7.88 19.87 16.09
C TYR A 19 -8.36 21.26 15.68
N ALA A 20 -8.58 21.46 14.38
CA ALA A 20 -9.25 22.65 13.92
C ALA A 20 -10.55 22.66 14.74
N GLN A 21 -10.75 23.72 15.51
CA GLN A 21 -12.03 24.04 16.14
C GLN A 21 -13.04 24.27 15.01
N GLY A 22 -13.51 23.14 14.49
CA GLY A 22 -14.21 22.92 13.25
C GLY A 22 -14.41 21.42 13.21
N SER A 23 -15.03 20.91 14.29
CA SER A 23 -15.51 19.55 14.43
C SER A 23 -16.16 19.13 13.12
N ASP A 24 -15.60 18.13 12.46
CA ASP A 24 -16.39 17.31 11.58
C ASP A 24 -17.59 16.86 12.43
N PRO A 25 -18.83 17.27 12.11
CA PRO A 25 -19.98 17.04 12.98
C PRO A 25 -20.27 15.55 13.22
N ALA A 26 -19.60 14.65 12.49
CA ALA A 26 -19.69 13.20 12.65
C ALA A 26 -18.56 12.54 13.49
N GLY A 27 -17.55 13.27 13.96
CA GLY A 27 -16.44 12.67 14.72
C GLY A 27 -15.54 11.74 13.89
N ASN A 28 -15.40 12.02 12.59
CA ASN A 28 -14.65 11.20 11.64
C ASN A 28 -13.14 11.24 11.91
N ARG A 29 -12.66 10.33 12.76
CA ARG A 29 -11.27 10.26 13.24
C ARG A 29 -10.23 10.11 12.13
N TYR A 30 -10.61 9.57 10.97
CA TYR A 30 -9.71 9.26 9.86
C TYR A 30 -9.98 10.05 8.57
N ARG A 31 -10.87 11.04 8.60
CA ARG A 31 -11.30 11.78 7.39
C ARG A 31 -11.78 10.84 6.27
N ILE A 32 -12.57 9.84 6.64
CA ILE A 32 -13.28 8.97 5.68
C ILE A 32 -14.12 9.87 4.78
N GLU A 33 -13.93 9.76 3.47
CA GLU A 33 -14.64 10.57 2.50
C GLU A 33 -16.14 10.24 2.53
N ASN A 34 -16.98 11.19 2.11
CA ASN A 34 -18.41 10.90 1.97
C ASN A 34 -18.61 9.89 0.82
N TRP A 35 -18.86 8.63 1.16
CA TRP A 35 -19.04 7.54 0.18
C TRP A 35 -20.16 7.82 -0.86
N VAL A 36 -21.10 8.71 -0.55
CA VAL A 36 -22.14 9.15 -1.49
C VAL A 36 -21.55 10.05 -2.58
N ASP A 37 -20.59 10.89 -2.23
CA ASP A 37 -19.92 11.80 -3.18
C ASP A 37 -18.81 11.08 -3.93
N LYS A 38 -19.14 10.62 -5.14
CA LYS A 38 -18.18 10.00 -6.07
C LYS A 38 -16.93 10.88 -6.31
N ARG A 39 -17.06 12.21 -6.29
CA ARG A 39 -15.94 13.13 -6.61
C ARG A 39 -14.91 13.21 -5.49
N ALA A 40 -15.25 12.76 -4.29
CA ALA A 40 -14.32 12.66 -3.18
C ALA A 40 -13.29 11.54 -3.38
N TYR A 41 -13.52 10.63 -4.33
CA TYR A 41 -12.65 9.50 -4.61
C TYR A 41 -11.80 9.73 -5.87
N PRO A 42 -10.57 9.17 -5.92
CA PRO A 42 -9.77 9.16 -7.13
C PRO A 42 -10.51 8.47 -8.28
N SER A 43 -10.39 9.04 -9.48
CA SER A 43 -10.68 8.34 -10.72
C SER A 43 -9.61 7.27 -10.97
N VAL A 44 -9.93 6.27 -11.79
CA VAL A 44 -9.05 5.12 -12.10
C VAL A 44 -7.67 5.58 -12.59
N ASP A 45 -7.64 6.69 -13.33
CA ASP A 45 -6.44 7.24 -13.95
C ASP A 45 -5.73 8.28 -13.06
N ASP A 46 -6.30 8.63 -11.89
CA ASP A 46 -5.72 9.64 -11.00
C ASP A 46 -4.51 9.11 -10.22
N LEU A 47 -4.41 7.78 -10.06
CA LEU A 47 -3.42 7.12 -9.22
C LEU A 47 -2.77 5.96 -9.97
N ASP A 48 -1.47 5.82 -9.75
CA ASP A 48 -0.76 4.59 -10.09
C ASP A 48 -1.11 3.46 -9.10
N ILE A 49 -0.49 2.30 -9.29
CA ILE A 49 -0.73 1.14 -8.44
C ILE A 49 -0.35 1.38 -6.97
N ASN A 50 0.68 2.18 -6.71
CA ASN A 50 1.15 2.49 -5.36
C ASN A 50 0.20 3.44 -4.65
N GLY A 51 -0.33 4.44 -5.36
CA GLY A 51 -1.39 5.31 -4.87
C GLY A 51 -2.65 4.51 -4.55
N TRP A 52 -3.08 3.62 -5.45
CA TRP A 52 -4.22 2.73 -5.19
C TRP A 52 -3.98 1.84 -3.98
N ARG A 53 -2.81 1.20 -3.89
CA ARG A 53 -2.42 0.37 -2.74
C ARG A 53 -2.52 1.15 -1.44
N TRP A 54 -2.01 2.38 -1.41
CA TRP A 54 -2.12 3.25 -0.25
C TRP A 54 -3.58 3.54 0.13
N GLU A 55 -4.45 3.85 -0.83
CA GLU A 55 -5.88 4.09 -0.55
C GLU A 55 -6.56 2.88 0.11
N PHE A 56 -6.17 1.66 -0.25
CA PHE A 56 -6.67 0.45 0.43
C PHE A 56 -6.05 0.24 1.81
N VAL A 57 -4.73 0.43 1.94
CA VAL A 57 -3.99 0.26 3.20
C VAL A 57 -4.46 1.28 4.25
N ARG A 58 -4.60 2.56 3.91
CA ARG A 58 -5.05 3.61 4.83
C ARG A 58 -6.48 3.41 5.36
N ARG A 59 -7.29 2.60 4.65
CA ARG A 59 -8.64 2.18 5.07
C ARG A 59 -8.68 0.85 5.82
N SER A 60 -7.53 0.23 6.07
CA SER A 60 -7.44 -0.99 6.86
C SER A 60 -7.58 -0.65 8.33
N THR A 61 -8.54 -1.29 9.03
CA THR A 61 -8.69 -1.17 10.48
C THR A 61 -7.40 -1.52 11.20
N SER A 62 -6.71 -2.58 10.76
CA SER A 62 -5.43 -3.00 11.37
C SER A 62 -4.33 -1.95 11.18
N TYR A 63 -4.26 -1.29 10.02
CA TYR A 63 -3.29 -0.21 9.79
C TYR A 63 -3.59 1.01 10.66
N ARG A 64 -4.86 1.42 10.74
CA ARG A 64 -5.28 2.56 11.56
C ARG A 64 -5.02 2.34 13.04
N GLN A 65 -5.38 1.16 13.56
CA GLN A 65 -5.09 0.77 14.94
C GLN A 65 -3.59 0.77 15.22
N TYR A 66 -2.79 0.22 14.31
CA TYR A 66 -1.33 0.24 14.43
C TYR A 66 -0.79 1.67 14.44
N TRP A 67 -1.27 2.51 13.53
CA TRP A 67 -0.86 3.91 13.44
C TRP A 67 -1.19 4.67 14.74
N GLU A 68 -2.37 4.49 15.29
CA GLU A 68 -2.77 5.13 16.55
C GLU A 68 -1.94 4.66 17.73
N ALA A 69 -1.74 3.35 17.83
CA ALA A 69 -0.91 2.74 18.85
C ALA A 69 0.49 3.35 18.86
N ALA A 70 1.05 3.64 17.68
CA ALA A 70 2.36 4.25 17.55
C ALA A 70 2.41 5.75 17.91
N HIS A 71 1.27 6.43 18.02
CA HIS A 71 1.15 7.86 18.35
C HIS A 71 0.51 8.12 19.71
N GLU A 72 0.29 7.09 20.52
CA GLU A 72 -0.05 7.23 21.94
C GLU A 72 1.17 7.80 22.71
N PRO A 73 0.97 8.68 23.71
CA PRO A 73 2.07 9.31 24.46
C PRO A 73 3.07 8.31 25.06
N ASP A 74 2.59 7.13 25.44
CA ASP A 74 3.39 6.08 26.08
C ASP A 74 4.03 5.10 25.06
N ALA A 75 3.79 5.31 23.76
CA ALA A 75 4.32 4.43 22.71
C ALA A 75 5.85 4.44 22.70
N GLU A 76 6.49 5.57 23.00
CA GLU A 76 7.94 5.73 23.05
C GLU A 76 8.58 4.79 24.09
N ILE A 77 7.94 4.66 25.27
CA ILE A 77 8.37 3.76 26.35
C ILE A 77 8.22 2.30 25.91
N MET A 78 7.11 1.95 25.24
CA MET A 78 6.87 0.59 24.76
C MET A 78 7.84 0.17 23.64
N PHE A 79 8.22 1.10 22.74
CA PHE A 79 9.17 0.82 21.67
C PHE A 79 10.61 0.67 22.19
N GLU A 80 11.04 1.48 23.15
CA GLU A 80 12.37 1.34 23.79
C GLU A 80 12.50 0.03 24.57
N VAL A 81 11.48 -0.34 25.35
CA VAL A 81 11.52 -1.54 26.20
C VAL A 81 11.48 -2.84 25.39
N THR A 82 10.82 -2.84 24.23
CA THR A 82 10.68 -4.05 23.38
C THR A 82 11.76 -4.18 22.32
N GLY A 83 12.58 -3.15 22.09
CA GLY A 83 13.58 -3.13 21.02
C GLY A 83 12.98 -3.23 19.60
N CYS A 84 11.65 -3.06 19.46
CA CYS A 84 10.95 -3.12 18.18
C CYS A 84 11.09 -1.79 17.44
N SER A 85 12.23 -1.57 16.78
CA SER A 85 12.44 -0.46 15.86
C SER A 85 11.56 -0.55 14.60
N SER A 86 10.28 -0.16 14.67
CA SER A 86 9.34 -0.16 13.52
C SER A 86 9.20 -1.46 12.68
N PRO A 87 9.68 -2.67 13.05
CA PRO A 87 9.88 -3.74 12.06
C PRO A 87 8.53 -4.22 11.51
N GLY A 88 7.49 -4.12 12.33
CA GLY A 88 6.12 -4.42 11.96
C GLY A 88 5.59 -3.60 10.79
N ILE A 89 5.93 -2.31 10.64
CA ILE A 89 5.38 -1.51 9.52
C ILE A 89 5.84 -2.06 8.18
N LYS A 90 7.15 -2.34 8.09
CA LYS A 90 7.78 -2.90 6.91
C LYS A 90 7.30 -4.32 6.63
N GLU A 91 7.05 -5.11 7.67
CA GLU A 91 6.66 -6.51 7.54
C GLU A 91 5.17 -6.71 7.25
N TYR A 92 4.29 -5.92 7.86
CA TYR A 92 2.83 -6.09 7.77
C TYR A 92 2.17 -5.21 6.70
N PHE A 93 2.69 -4.00 6.49
CA PHE A 93 2.08 -3.02 5.56
C PHE A 93 2.97 -2.68 4.38
N ASP A 94 4.21 -3.18 4.38
CA ASP A 94 5.18 -2.96 3.31
C ASP A 94 5.49 -1.48 3.06
N LEU A 95 5.38 -0.66 4.10
CA LEU A 95 5.75 0.75 4.06
C LEU A 95 7.13 0.95 4.68
N ILE A 96 7.91 1.87 4.12
CA ILE A 96 9.19 2.30 4.71
C ILE A 96 8.91 3.16 5.95
N ASP A 97 7.91 4.05 5.86
CA ASP A 97 7.54 5.03 6.88
C ASP A 97 6.09 4.82 7.33
N LEU A 98 5.79 5.19 8.59
CA LEU A 98 4.43 5.19 9.11
C LEU A 98 3.71 6.47 8.65
N ILE A 99 2.81 6.34 7.69
CA ILE A 99 2.10 7.48 7.08
C ILE A 99 0.75 7.70 7.77
N ASP A 100 0.35 8.96 7.99
CA ASP A 100 -0.96 9.32 8.55
C ASP A 100 -2.11 8.79 7.65
N PRO A 101 -2.95 7.85 8.14
CA PRO A 101 -4.08 7.31 7.39
C PRO A 101 -5.20 8.32 7.16
N ARG A 102 -5.01 9.61 7.45
CA ARG A 102 -5.90 10.72 7.05
C ARG A 102 -5.47 11.41 5.76
N LEU A 103 -4.25 11.15 5.30
CA LEU A 103 -3.72 11.69 4.05
C LEU A 103 -4.03 10.71 2.90
N SER A 104 -4.73 11.21 1.88
CA SER A 104 -4.98 10.49 0.63
C SER A 104 -3.70 10.41 -0.22
N ALA A 105 -3.65 9.47 -1.15
CA ALA A 105 -2.55 9.33 -2.12
C ALA A 105 -2.36 10.64 -2.91
N LYS A 106 -3.45 11.29 -3.31
CA LYS A 106 -3.41 12.60 -4.01
C LYS A 106 -2.72 13.69 -3.18
N GLN A 107 -2.88 13.67 -1.86
CA GLN A 107 -2.25 14.65 -0.97
C GLN A 107 -0.77 14.34 -0.72
N MET A 108 -0.40 13.06 -0.78
CA MET A 108 0.97 12.60 -0.56
C MET A 108 1.85 12.77 -1.80
N GLY A 109 1.27 12.71 -3.01
CA GLY A 109 2.04 12.64 -4.25
C GLY A 109 3.02 11.45 -4.21
N ASP A 110 4.28 11.71 -4.51
CA ASP A 110 5.35 10.70 -4.52
C ASP A 110 5.93 10.38 -3.12
N GLY A 111 5.33 10.94 -2.06
CA GLY A 111 5.80 10.76 -0.68
C GLY A 111 5.61 9.35 -0.11
N ILE A 112 4.93 8.44 -0.82
CA ILE A 112 4.63 7.09 -0.33
C ILE A 112 5.79 6.16 -0.68
N LYS A 113 6.56 5.77 0.33
CA LYS A 113 7.71 4.88 0.18
C LYS A 113 7.35 3.45 0.59
N TRP A 114 7.36 2.53 -0.36
CA TRP A 114 7.12 1.09 -0.12
C TRP A 114 8.43 0.33 0.06
N THR A 115 8.43 -0.78 0.81
CA THR A 115 9.65 -1.60 0.90
C THR A 115 9.88 -2.38 -0.40
N ARG A 116 11.16 -2.64 -0.70
CA ARG A 116 11.54 -3.36 -1.93
C ARG A 116 11.05 -4.80 -2.00
N LYS A 117 10.55 -5.36 -0.89
CA LYS A 117 10.18 -6.77 -0.81
C LYS A 117 9.00 -7.12 -1.72
N ASN A 118 8.17 -6.16 -2.14
CA ASN A 118 7.04 -6.43 -3.05
C ASN A 118 6.95 -5.50 -4.28
N LEU A 119 8.01 -4.74 -4.60
CA LEU A 119 8.09 -4.05 -5.90
C LEU A 119 8.12 -5.05 -7.08
N LEU A 120 8.47 -6.30 -6.81
CA LEU A 120 8.52 -7.44 -7.74
C LEU A 120 7.21 -7.79 -8.47
N TYR A 121 6.06 -7.19 -8.12
CA TYR A 121 4.78 -7.52 -8.77
C TYR A 121 4.10 -6.35 -9.50
N PHE A 122 4.64 -5.13 -9.44
CA PHE A 122 3.88 -3.95 -9.92
C PHE A 122 4.70 -2.79 -10.51
N ILE A 123 6.02 -2.92 -10.77
CA ILE A 123 6.74 -1.80 -11.37
C ILE A 123 6.37 -1.60 -12.85
N ASP A 124 5.72 -0.46 -13.06
CA ASP A 124 5.84 0.41 -14.21
C ASP A 124 6.00 1.83 -13.64
N GLN A 125 7.25 2.31 -13.51
CA GLN A 125 7.59 3.74 -13.49
C GLN A 125 9.02 3.90 -14.00
N ASP A 126 9.17 4.77 -14.99
CA ASP A 126 10.41 5.23 -15.60
C ASP A 126 11.09 6.23 -14.62
N PRO A 127 12.27 5.93 -14.06
CA PRO A 127 12.95 6.89 -13.19
C PRO A 127 13.53 8.04 -14.03
N SER A 128 13.08 9.27 -13.79
CA SER A 128 13.68 10.48 -14.35
C SER A 128 15.16 10.60 -13.95
N GLU A 129 16.00 10.99 -14.91
CA GLU A 129 17.48 10.85 -14.96
C GLU A 129 18.34 11.59 -13.89
N ASP A 130 17.77 12.28 -12.89
CA ASP A 130 18.51 13.33 -12.15
C ASP A 130 18.95 13.05 -10.69
N GLU A 131 18.89 11.83 -10.16
CA GLU A 131 19.39 11.56 -8.79
C GLU A 131 20.20 10.25 -8.66
N ILE A 132 21.47 10.27 -9.09
CA ILE A 132 22.47 9.29 -8.61
C ILE A 132 23.82 9.99 -8.41
N ASP A 133 24.03 10.58 -7.23
CA ASP A 133 25.37 10.90 -6.73
C ASP A 133 25.79 9.94 -5.60
N GLU A 134 27.01 9.43 -5.76
CA GLU A 134 27.88 8.69 -4.85
C GLU A 134 27.40 7.36 -4.21
N ILE A 135 27.97 6.29 -4.76
CA ILE A 135 27.85 4.89 -4.38
C ILE A 135 28.84 4.55 -3.26
N SER A 136 28.39 3.85 -2.21
CA SER A 136 29.23 2.99 -1.37
C SER A 136 28.99 1.52 -1.74
N VAL A 137 29.99 0.91 -2.37
CA VAL A 137 30.03 -0.52 -2.74
C VAL A 137 30.62 -1.30 -1.56
N ALA A 138 29.78 -1.84 -0.68
CA ALA A 138 30.20 -2.91 0.22
C ALA A 138 29.00 -3.79 0.60
N GLU A 139 29.24 -5.11 0.55
CA GLU A 139 28.37 -6.23 0.97
C GLU A 139 27.60 -6.98 -0.14
N LEU A 140 28.36 -7.81 -0.86
CA LEU A 140 27.88 -8.97 -1.60
C LEU A 140 28.04 -10.21 -0.71
N TYR A 141 26.94 -10.68 -0.13
CA TYR A 141 26.88 -12.02 0.45
C TYR A 141 26.80 -13.06 -0.68
N TYR A 142 27.75 -14.00 -0.64
CA TYR A 142 27.79 -15.21 -1.46
C TYR A 142 26.73 -16.21 -0.97
N ASN A 143 25.96 -16.77 -1.91
CA ASN A 143 25.45 -18.14 -1.84
C ASN A 143 25.24 -18.68 -3.26
N ASP A 144 25.46 -19.97 -3.40
CA ASP A 144 25.66 -20.74 -4.63
C ASP A 144 24.68 -20.48 -5.78
N LEU A 145 25.19 -20.71 -6.99
CA LEU A 145 24.61 -20.50 -8.32
C LEU A 145 23.39 -21.41 -8.62
N HIS A 146 22.35 -21.35 -7.79
CA HIS A 146 21.03 -21.94 -8.05
C HIS A 146 19.89 -20.91 -8.14
N SER A 147 20.17 -19.64 -7.90
CA SER A 147 19.21 -18.55 -8.11
C SER A 147 19.77 -17.54 -9.12
N VAL A 148 18.99 -17.25 -10.16
CA VAL A 148 19.10 -15.97 -10.87
C VAL A 148 18.64 -14.94 -9.85
N ASP A 149 19.59 -14.31 -9.16
CA ASP A 149 19.30 -13.35 -8.11
C ASP A 149 19.01 -11.99 -8.76
N TYR A 150 17.73 -11.67 -8.89
CA TYR A 150 17.24 -10.43 -9.49
C TYR A 150 17.54 -9.26 -8.53
N LYS A 151 18.69 -8.59 -8.69
CA LYS A 151 18.99 -7.35 -7.96
C LYS A 151 18.67 -6.15 -8.83
N GLU A 152 17.40 -5.76 -8.77
CA GLU A 152 16.70 -4.76 -9.61
C GLU A 152 17.17 -3.31 -9.44
N LYS A 153 18.23 -3.04 -8.67
CA LYS A 153 18.72 -1.66 -8.47
C LYS A 153 19.43 -1.07 -9.71
N PHE A 154 19.56 -1.84 -10.78
CA PHE A 154 20.47 -1.56 -11.90
C PHE A 154 19.91 -1.90 -13.29
N ALA A 155 18.66 -2.34 -13.40
CA ALA A 155 18.09 -2.75 -14.68
C ALA A 155 16.93 -1.83 -15.06
N GLU A 156 17.19 -0.90 -15.99
CA GLU A 156 16.14 -0.22 -16.74
C GLU A 156 15.16 -1.24 -17.36
N PRO A 157 13.90 -0.86 -17.63
CA PRO A 157 12.97 -1.72 -18.35
C PRO A 157 13.59 -2.28 -19.64
N GLY A 158 13.68 -3.62 -19.74
CA GLY A 158 14.32 -4.31 -20.86
C GLY A 158 15.78 -4.72 -20.63
N VAL A 159 16.37 -4.38 -19.49
CA VAL A 159 17.71 -4.84 -19.10
C VAL A 159 17.61 -6.09 -18.24
N LEU A 160 18.36 -7.14 -18.61
CA LEU A 160 18.52 -8.35 -17.80
C LEU A 160 19.96 -8.41 -17.29
N MET A 161 20.13 -8.40 -15.97
CA MET A 161 21.41 -8.73 -15.36
C MET A 161 21.47 -10.23 -15.08
N ALA A 162 22.47 -10.90 -15.67
CA ALA A 162 22.76 -12.30 -15.43
C ALA A 162 24.23 -12.46 -15.01
N THR A 163 24.45 -13.22 -13.94
CA THR A 163 25.80 -13.59 -13.50
C THR A 163 26.22 -14.87 -14.23
N ILE A 164 27.39 -14.85 -14.85
CA ILE A 164 27.95 -16.00 -15.58
C ILE A 164 29.15 -16.54 -14.79
N ASP A 165 29.13 -17.84 -14.49
CA ASP A 165 30.29 -18.52 -13.92
C ASP A 165 31.22 -18.97 -15.07
N ALA A 166 32.35 -18.27 -15.20
CA ALA A 166 33.37 -18.57 -16.21
C ALA A 166 34.07 -19.92 -16.01
N ARG A 167 33.89 -20.57 -14.85
CA ARG A 167 34.43 -21.91 -14.56
C ARG A 167 33.56 -23.04 -15.10
N GLN A 168 32.32 -22.74 -15.48
CA GLN A 168 31.38 -23.70 -16.05
C GLN A 168 31.23 -23.51 -17.56
N PRO A 169 30.80 -24.55 -18.31
CA PRO A 169 30.50 -24.40 -19.72
C PRO A 169 29.47 -23.28 -19.96
N LEU A 170 29.74 -22.39 -20.90
CA LEU A 170 28.88 -21.22 -21.16
C LEU A 170 27.53 -21.59 -21.80
N LYS A 171 27.53 -22.60 -22.67
CA LYS A 171 26.35 -23.03 -23.44
C LYS A 171 25.11 -23.37 -22.57
N PRO A 172 25.21 -24.19 -21.51
CA PRO A 172 24.06 -24.46 -20.64
C PRO A 172 23.59 -23.23 -19.84
N GLN A 173 24.50 -22.30 -19.50
CA GLN A 173 24.15 -21.06 -18.80
C GLN A 173 23.34 -20.13 -19.71
N PHE A 174 23.76 -19.95 -20.97
CA PHE A 174 22.97 -19.17 -21.94
C PHE A 174 21.61 -19.80 -22.25
N ALA A 175 21.53 -21.13 -22.38
CA ALA A 175 20.25 -21.81 -22.58
C ALA A 175 19.30 -21.70 -21.38
N ALA A 176 19.83 -21.45 -20.17
CA ALA A 176 19.01 -21.14 -19.00
C ALA A 176 18.51 -19.70 -19.04
N ILE A 177 19.37 -18.74 -19.41
CA ILE A 177 19.00 -17.32 -19.61
C ILE A 177 17.93 -17.18 -20.70
N GLU A 178 18.11 -17.85 -21.85
CA GLU A 178 17.13 -17.82 -22.95
C GLU A 178 15.77 -18.39 -22.53
N ARG A 179 15.75 -19.50 -21.78
CA ARG A 179 14.50 -20.05 -21.22
C ARG A 179 13.87 -19.11 -20.21
N PHE A 180 14.67 -18.45 -19.37
CA PHE A 180 14.17 -17.45 -18.46
C PHE A 180 13.53 -16.30 -19.22
N ILE A 181 14.20 -15.72 -20.22
CA ILE A 181 13.64 -14.65 -21.06
C ILE A 181 12.38 -15.12 -21.78
N ALA A 182 12.38 -16.31 -22.35
CA ALA A 182 11.22 -16.84 -23.08
C ALA A 182 10.01 -17.07 -22.15
N ASN A 183 10.23 -17.62 -20.97
CA ASN A 183 9.18 -17.79 -19.96
C ASN A 183 8.70 -16.46 -19.42
N ASP A 184 9.63 -15.57 -19.08
CA ASP A 184 9.35 -14.22 -18.63
C ASP A 184 8.50 -13.52 -19.67
N LEU A 185 8.91 -13.42 -20.95
CA LEU A 185 8.13 -12.86 -22.06
C LEU A 185 6.79 -13.56 -22.33
N ALA A 186 6.68 -14.87 -22.13
CA ALA A 186 5.44 -15.62 -22.32
C ALA A 186 4.43 -15.38 -21.19
N GLU A 187 4.90 -15.35 -19.94
CA GLU A 187 4.14 -14.98 -18.75
C GLU A 187 3.78 -13.49 -18.78
N LYS A 188 4.71 -12.69 -19.30
CA LYS A 188 4.62 -11.28 -19.67
C LYS A 188 4.00 -11.07 -21.05
N SER A 189 2.94 -11.81 -21.39
CA SER A 189 1.95 -11.31 -22.36
C SER A 189 1.16 -10.13 -21.75
N TRP A 190 1.90 -9.09 -21.34
CA TRP A 190 1.53 -7.95 -20.51
C TRP A 190 0.23 -7.31 -20.95
N ASP A 191 -0.07 -7.26 -22.24
CA ASP A 191 -1.29 -6.61 -22.73
C ASP A 191 -2.57 -7.29 -22.25
N ARG A 192 -2.59 -8.62 -22.04
CA ARG A 192 -3.77 -9.31 -21.49
C ARG A 192 -3.92 -9.03 -20.00
N ASN A 193 -2.83 -9.16 -19.23
CA ASN A 193 -2.86 -8.88 -17.79
C ASN A 193 -3.10 -7.40 -17.50
N ARG A 194 -2.60 -6.48 -18.32
CA ARG A 194 -2.82 -5.04 -18.16
C ARG A 194 -4.24 -4.64 -18.53
N ALA A 195 -4.83 -5.24 -19.56
CA ALA A 195 -6.25 -5.06 -19.86
C ALA A 195 -7.14 -5.65 -18.75
N GLU A 196 -6.84 -6.84 -18.24
CA GLU A 196 -7.56 -7.43 -17.12
C GLU A 196 -7.37 -6.65 -15.81
N MET A 197 -6.16 -6.19 -15.52
CA MET A 197 -5.87 -5.33 -14.36
C MET A 197 -6.59 -3.99 -14.51
N ARG A 198 -6.55 -3.34 -15.68
CA ARG A 198 -7.32 -2.13 -15.94
C ARG A 198 -8.81 -2.37 -15.71
N LEU A 199 -9.37 -3.48 -16.21
CA LEU A 199 -10.77 -3.86 -15.98
C LEU A 199 -11.07 -4.10 -14.48
N ARG A 200 -10.14 -4.68 -13.72
CA ARG A 200 -10.26 -4.82 -12.26
C ARG A 200 -10.18 -3.45 -11.55
N ASN A 201 -9.32 -2.56 -12.04
CA ASN A 201 -9.09 -1.21 -11.48
C ASN A 201 -10.29 -0.28 -11.73
N LEU A 202 -11.09 -0.52 -12.77
CA LEU A 202 -12.33 0.25 -13.02
C LEU A 202 -13.28 0.27 -11.83
N ASN A 203 -13.24 -0.76 -10.99
CA ASN A 203 -14.08 -0.85 -9.79
C ASN A 203 -13.42 -0.31 -8.53
N TYR A 204 -12.13 0.07 -8.54
CA TYR A 204 -11.43 0.53 -7.34
C TYR A 204 -12.11 1.75 -6.67
N PRO A 205 -12.55 2.79 -7.40
CA PRO A 205 -13.30 3.88 -6.79
C PRO A 205 -14.58 3.39 -6.08
N ILE A 206 -15.28 2.42 -6.68
CA ILE A 206 -16.47 1.81 -6.07
C ILE A 206 -16.08 0.98 -4.84
N TYR A 207 -14.98 0.25 -4.90
CA TYR A 207 -14.48 -0.55 -3.78
C TYR A 207 -14.16 0.33 -2.57
N LEU A 208 -13.44 1.46 -2.76
CA LEU A 208 -13.16 2.39 -1.66
C LEU A 208 -14.45 2.94 -1.04
N ARG A 209 -15.41 3.37 -1.87
CA ARG A 209 -16.72 3.83 -1.41
C ARG A 209 -17.47 2.77 -0.61
N LEU A 210 -17.44 1.52 -1.06
CA LEU A 210 -18.07 0.41 -0.35
C LEU A 210 -17.38 0.09 0.98
N LEU A 211 -16.06 0.20 1.04
CA LEU A 211 -15.30 0.05 2.29
C LEU A 211 -15.68 1.15 3.29
N ASP A 212 -15.74 2.40 2.84
CA ASP A 212 -16.10 3.55 3.67
C ASP A 212 -17.58 3.52 4.11
N ALA A 213 -18.50 3.14 3.21
CA ALA A 213 -19.91 2.95 3.53
C ALA A 213 -20.15 1.83 4.55
N ARG A 214 -19.22 0.88 4.67
CA ARG A 214 -19.31 -0.28 5.56
C ARG A 214 -18.28 -0.25 6.68
N ASP A 215 -17.66 0.90 6.88
CA ASP A 215 -16.69 1.06 7.95
C ASP A 215 -17.40 0.95 9.30
N THR A 216 -17.05 -0.09 10.05
CA THR A 216 -17.75 -0.49 11.28
C THR A 216 -17.59 0.50 12.41
N GLU A 217 -16.65 1.44 12.28
CA GLU A 217 -16.42 2.51 13.24
C GLU A 217 -17.40 3.68 13.06
N SER A 218 -18.17 3.71 11.98
CA SER A 218 -19.22 4.72 11.77
C SER A 218 -20.53 4.32 12.48
N PRO A 219 -21.04 5.15 13.41
CA PRO A 219 -22.32 4.90 14.09
C PRO A 219 -23.52 4.94 13.13
N LEU A 220 -23.34 5.47 11.92
CA LEU A 220 -24.36 5.59 10.88
C LEU A 220 -24.00 4.72 9.68
N THR A 221 -23.74 3.43 9.91
CA THR A 221 -23.46 2.50 8.82
C THR A 221 -24.74 2.27 7.97
N PRO A 222 -24.80 2.72 6.71
CA PRO A 222 -25.96 2.48 5.85
C PRO A 222 -26.24 1.00 5.62
N SER A 223 -27.52 0.68 5.45
CA SER A 223 -27.98 -0.63 5.03
C SER A 223 -27.51 -0.94 3.60
N TRP A 224 -27.40 -2.24 3.27
CA TRP A 224 -27.06 -2.65 1.90
C TRP A 224 -28.07 -2.18 0.86
N ARG A 225 -29.33 -1.97 1.25
CA ARG A 225 -30.37 -1.42 0.39
C ARG A 225 -30.08 0.04 0.05
N GLU A 226 -29.80 0.88 1.05
CA GLU A 226 -29.47 2.29 0.84
C GLU A 226 -28.22 2.46 -0.02
N ILE A 227 -27.19 1.63 0.19
CA ILE A 227 -25.98 1.62 -0.65
C ILE A 227 -26.34 1.25 -2.10
N ALA A 228 -27.15 0.22 -2.32
CA ALA A 228 -27.58 -0.22 -3.65
C ALA A 228 -28.42 0.84 -4.37
N GLU A 229 -29.38 1.46 -3.66
CA GLU A 229 -30.20 2.55 -4.19
C GLU A 229 -29.32 3.74 -4.60
N GLN A 230 -28.38 4.14 -3.73
CA GLN A 230 -27.49 5.27 -4.00
C GLN A 230 -26.56 5.02 -5.20
N LEU A 231 -25.93 3.84 -5.27
CA LEU A 231 -25.06 3.49 -6.41
C LEU A 231 -25.86 3.34 -7.72
N SER A 232 -27.13 2.94 -7.64
CA SER A 232 -28.02 2.82 -8.81
C SER A 232 -28.35 4.17 -9.44
N LEU A 233 -28.24 5.28 -8.70
CA LEU A 233 -28.44 6.62 -9.28
C LEU A 233 -27.36 7.00 -10.30
N GLU A 234 -26.20 6.33 -10.27
CA GLU A 234 -25.04 6.64 -11.11
C GLU A 234 -24.97 5.78 -12.39
N ARG A 235 -25.77 4.72 -12.50
CA ARG A 235 -25.75 3.80 -13.65
C ARG A 235 -27.15 3.51 -14.17
N PRO A 236 -27.33 3.33 -15.50
CA PRO A 236 -28.62 2.97 -16.07
C PRO A 236 -29.16 1.61 -15.56
N SER A 237 -28.26 0.69 -15.22
CA SER A 237 -28.59 -0.58 -14.59
C SER A 237 -28.56 -0.44 -13.07
N ALA A 238 -29.70 -0.68 -12.42
CA ALA A 238 -29.77 -0.68 -10.97
C ALA A 238 -28.86 -1.79 -10.39
N TYR A 239 -28.04 -1.42 -9.41
CA TYR A 239 -27.29 -2.37 -8.61
C TYR A 239 -28.26 -3.15 -7.72
N SER A 240 -28.21 -4.48 -7.80
CA SER A 240 -28.91 -5.31 -6.83
C SER A 240 -28.16 -5.33 -5.49
N ILE A 241 -28.89 -5.59 -4.39
CA ILE A 241 -28.28 -5.75 -3.05
C ILE A 241 -27.18 -6.82 -3.06
N ASP A 242 -27.39 -7.92 -3.78
CA ASP A 242 -26.43 -9.02 -3.85
C ASP A 242 -25.19 -8.65 -4.66
N GLU A 243 -25.35 -7.85 -5.72
CA GLU A 243 -24.22 -7.31 -6.47
C GLU A 243 -23.35 -6.38 -5.61
N VAL A 244 -23.97 -5.48 -4.83
CA VAL A 244 -23.25 -4.61 -3.90
C VAL A 244 -22.48 -5.42 -2.86
N ARG A 245 -23.09 -6.46 -2.29
CA ARG A 245 -22.41 -7.37 -1.35
C ARG A 245 -21.23 -8.11 -2.00
N ARG A 246 -21.41 -8.56 -3.24
CA ARG A 246 -20.33 -9.18 -4.03
C ARG A 246 -19.17 -8.21 -4.26
N LEU A 247 -19.46 -6.97 -4.66
CA LEU A 247 -18.45 -5.93 -4.86
C LEU A 247 -17.74 -5.56 -3.55
N HIS A 248 -18.45 -5.48 -2.42
CA HIS A 248 -17.81 -5.23 -1.12
C HIS A 248 -16.90 -6.39 -0.70
N ARG A 249 -17.27 -7.64 -0.98
CA ARG A 249 -16.38 -8.80 -0.75
C ARG A 249 -15.11 -8.68 -1.59
N GLN A 250 -15.25 -8.35 -2.87
CA GLN A 250 -14.10 -8.11 -3.77
C GLN A 250 -13.24 -6.93 -3.30
N ALA A 251 -13.85 -5.87 -2.75
CA ALA A 251 -13.14 -4.74 -2.16
C ALA A 251 -12.29 -5.18 -0.95
N ARG A 252 -12.85 -6.02 -0.06
CA ARG A 252 -12.13 -6.58 1.09
C ARG A 252 -11.02 -7.53 0.67
N GLU A 253 -11.26 -8.40 -0.31
CA GLU A 253 -10.23 -9.28 -0.89
C GLU A 253 -9.10 -8.46 -1.52
N THR A 254 -9.44 -7.37 -2.24
CA THR A 254 -8.46 -6.46 -2.83
C THR A 254 -7.64 -5.76 -1.75
N GLN A 255 -8.30 -5.23 -0.71
CA GLN A 255 -7.62 -4.65 0.46
C GLN A 255 -6.68 -5.66 1.11
N GLN A 256 -7.15 -6.89 1.34
CA GLN A 256 -6.33 -7.96 1.89
C GLN A 256 -5.18 -8.33 0.95
N ASN A 257 -5.36 -8.38 -0.37
CA ASN A 257 -4.26 -8.67 -1.29
C ASN A 257 -3.19 -7.56 -1.31
N PHE A 258 -3.56 -6.32 -0.99
CA PHE A 258 -2.58 -5.24 -0.82
C PHE A 258 -1.82 -5.31 0.51
N LEU A 259 -2.41 -5.91 1.54
CA LEU A 259 -1.82 -6.14 2.87
C LEU A 259 -1.03 -7.46 2.94
N ALA A 260 -1.63 -8.56 2.48
CA ALA A 260 -1.27 -9.96 2.65
C ALA A 260 -0.33 -10.48 1.56
N GLN A 261 0.51 -9.63 0.97
CA GLN A 261 1.60 -10.10 0.10
C GLN A 261 2.71 -10.84 0.90
N ARG A 262 2.41 -11.29 2.12
CA ARG A 262 3.24 -12.11 2.99
C ARG A 262 2.40 -13.12 3.80
N PRO A 263 3.01 -14.22 4.29
CA PRO A 263 2.33 -15.21 5.12
C PRO A 263 1.76 -14.55 6.37
N GLN A 264 0.51 -14.87 6.74
CA GLN A 264 -0.13 -14.38 7.96
C GLN A 264 0.78 -14.70 9.17
N THR A 265 1.40 -13.65 9.72
CA THR A 265 2.03 -13.72 11.04
C THR A 265 0.99 -13.23 12.04
N ASP A 266 0.72 -14.02 13.07
CA ASP A 266 -0.27 -13.70 14.09
C ASP A 266 0.16 -12.44 14.86
N LEU A 267 -0.65 -11.37 14.74
CA LEU A 267 -0.43 -10.07 15.40
C LEU A 267 -0.94 -10.03 16.84
N THR A 268 -1.69 -11.04 17.28
CA THR A 268 -2.31 -11.11 18.61
C THR A 268 -1.30 -10.89 19.75
N PRO A 269 -0.07 -11.43 19.71
CA PRO A 269 0.93 -11.21 20.76
C PRO A 269 1.41 -9.75 20.93
N LEU A 270 1.27 -8.91 19.89
CA LEU A 270 1.63 -7.48 19.95
C LEU A 270 0.48 -6.63 20.49
N LEU A 271 -0.77 -7.06 20.28
CA LEU A 271 -1.96 -6.34 20.73
C LEU A 271 -2.36 -6.70 22.17
N ASP A 272 -2.15 -7.95 22.60
CA ASP A 272 -2.55 -8.42 23.95
C ASP A 272 -1.68 -7.89 25.10
N LYS A 273 -0.48 -7.35 24.83
CA LYS A 273 0.39 -6.77 25.86
C LYS A 273 -0.13 -5.43 26.44
N ARG A 274 -1.29 -4.94 26.00
CA ARG A 274 -1.94 -3.71 26.51
C ARG A 274 -2.81 -3.93 27.76
N PHE A 275 -2.97 -5.17 28.23
CA PHE A 275 -3.88 -5.51 29.33
C PHE A 275 -3.22 -6.22 30.54
N LEU A 276 -1.89 -6.17 30.65
CA LEU A 276 -1.14 -6.61 31.84
C LEU A 276 -0.22 -5.48 32.32
#